data_AF-A0A2K8SDI0-F1
#
_entry.id   AF-A0A2K8SDI0-F1
#
_cell.length_a   1.000
_cell.length_b   1.000
_cell.length_c   1.000
_cell.angle_alpha   90.00
_cell.angle_beta   90.00
_cell.angle_gamma   90.00
#
_symmetry.space_group_name_H-M   'P 1'
#
loop_
_entity.id
_entity.type
_entity.pdbx_description
1 polymer ?
#
loop_
_entity_poly.entity_id
_entity_poly.type
_entity_poly.pdbx_seq_one_letter_code
_entity_poly.pdbx_strand_id
1 'polypeptide(L)'
;MKKFSIQLVFICVLFFMYYFYNAWVNSLDKTDLMFQLFDPFKLILLGMIFTVIYGAIKNLLFSRFVNLKSYRKNLRNNILFEFENTITYIQGLKKIIDHNDVLEAKKALKHFKTISYKPIYLSDFMEVLANALLMEKDISVYSNSVEVILENINTNFKLERERTLKNQKGMMEIKMSESYFTNSSWDSIKYNLALNNLDNSKSSRWKISSLYISKFKNSLFISFMINTLIFAFVGIGMYLNKTAVNNYVFVGFIASLLIIAMVHYNVSIFMSSKKMDINIYWSHLLVYYLIITIIFANIILNIVFFPKVSPDQESKEAPWYNSELLNFLKNLLYIVFSTMLLTYVFGGLLELLENSKFNWKNSIEAFILPLVIFITTLVINILSIKSDDNSLYIINFAILILFWVFIGIWNKFFSK
;
A
#
# COMPACT_ATOMS: atom_id res chain seq x y z
N MET A 1 -0.94 -6.56 -4.63
CA MET A 1 -1.05 -5.67 -5.81
C MET A 1 -2.02 -6.19 -6.88
N LYS A 2 -1.91 -7.45 -7.36
CA LYS A 2 -2.78 -8.01 -8.43
C LYS A 2 -4.29 -7.74 -8.30
N LYS A 3 -4.92 -8.00 -7.14
CA LYS A 3 -6.37 -7.76 -6.92
C LYS A 3 -6.77 -6.28 -7.01
N PHE A 4 -5.89 -5.39 -6.55
CA PHE A 4 -6.14 -3.94 -6.56
C PHE A 4 -5.97 -3.36 -7.97
N SER A 5 -4.95 -3.81 -8.72
CA SER A 5 -4.77 -3.45 -10.13
C SER A 5 -5.96 -3.90 -10.99
N ILE A 6 -6.56 -5.06 -10.71
CA ILE A 6 -7.76 -5.55 -11.42
C ILE A 6 -8.99 -4.69 -11.08
N GLN A 7 -9.21 -4.37 -9.80
CA GLN A 7 -10.30 -3.46 -9.39
C GLN A 7 -10.16 -2.10 -10.06
N LEU A 8 -8.92 -1.66 -10.26
CA LEU A 8 -8.60 -0.38 -10.88
C LEU A 8 -8.83 -0.39 -12.39
N VAL A 9 -8.37 -1.42 -13.10
CA VAL A 9 -8.70 -1.63 -14.52
C VAL A 9 -10.21 -1.68 -14.72
N PHE A 10 -10.94 -2.31 -13.78
CA PHE A 10 -12.40 -2.34 -13.82
C PHE A 10 -13.03 -0.96 -13.61
N ILE A 11 -12.48 -0.13 -12.71
CA ILE A 11 -12.87 1.28 -12.58
C ILE A 11 -12.61 2.04 -13.88
N CYS A 12 -11.43 1.88 -14.51
CA CYS A 12 -11.10 2.51 -15.80
C CYS A 12 -12.12 2.16 -16.89
N VAL A 13 -12.44 0.87 -17.00
CA VAL A 13 -13.35 0.33 -18.03
C VAL A 13 -14.77 0.85 -17.79
N LEU A 14 -15.27 0.80 -16.55
CA LEU A 14 -16.58 1.35 -16.21
C LEU A 14 -16.66 2.85 -16.47
N PHE A 15 -15.58 3.58 -16.22
CA PHE A 15 -15.50 5.01 -16.49
C PHE A 15 -15.54 5.32 -18.00
N PHE A 16 -14.83 4.54 -18.82
CA PHE A 16 -14.91 4.64 -20.27
C PHE A 16 -16.29 4.25 -20.80
N MET A 17 -16.86 3.15 -20.31
CA MET A 17 -18.23 2.76 -20.65
C MET A 17 -19.21 3.86 -20.31
N TYR A 18 -19.07 4.49 -19.14
CA TYR A 18 -19.87 5.63 -18.76
C TYR A 18 -19.68 6.81 -19.72
N TYR A 19 -18.45 7.14 -20.11
CA TYR A 19 -18.17 8.23 -21.05
C TYR A 19 -18.78 7.96 -22.44
N PHE A 20 -18.58 6.77 -23.00
CA PHE A 20 -19.16 6.37 -24.28
C PHE A 20 -20.68 6.28 -24.23
N TYR A 21 -21.23 5.73 -23.14
CA TYR A 21 -22.66 5.63 -22.92
C TYR A 21 -23.30 7.01 -22.82
N ASN A 22 -22.68 7.91 -22.06
CA ASN A 22 -23.15 9.29 -21.94
C ASN A 22 -23.03 10.02 -23.28
N ALA A 23 -21.94 9.82 -24.04
CA ALA A 23 -21.79 10.39 -25.38
C ALA A 23 -22.86 9.94 -26.36
N TRP A 24 -23.19 8.65 -26.33
CA TRP A 24 -24.24 8.09 -27.15
C TRP A 24 -25.63 8.58 -26.73
N VAL A 25 -25.98 8.53 -25.44
CA VAL A 25 -27.31 8.98 -24.98
C VAL A 25 -27.56 10.44 -25.30
N ASN A 26 -26.56 11.32 -25.17
CA ASN A 26 -26.76 12.74 -25.51
C ASN A 26 -26.62 13.08 -26.99
N SER A 27 -26.27 12.11 -27.84
CA SER A 27 -26.45 12.25 -29.29
C SER A 27 -27.91 12.03 -29.72
N LEU A 28 -28.74 11.51 -28.83
CA LEU A 28 -30.17 11.34 -29.03
C LEU A 28 -30.90 12.65 -28.73
N ASP A 29 -32.02 12.87 -29.42
CA ASP A 29 -32.84 14.06 -29.21
C ASP A 29 -33.54 14.01 -27.85
N LYS A 30 -33.60 15.13 -27.12
CA LYS A 30 -34.06 15.14 -25.71
C LYS A 30 -35.56 14.81 -25.56
N THR A 31 -36.32 15.03 -26.62
CA THR A 31 -37.75 14.71 -26.72
C THR A 31 -37.99 13.24 -27.09
N ASP A 32 -36.94 12.52 -27.50
CA ASP A 32 -37.04 11.15 -27.94
C ASP A 32 -37.24 10.20 -26.76
N LEU A 33 -38.11 9.21 -26.95
CA LEU A 33 -38.44 8.20 -25.96
C LEU A 33 -37.19 7.38 -25.59
N MET A 34 -36.28 7.19 -26.56
CA MET A 34 -34.95 6.61 -26.36
C MET A 34 -34.09 7.41 -25.36
N PHE A 35 -34.08 8.74 -25.45
CA PHE A 35 -33.33 9.57 -24.50
C PHE A 35 -33.90 9.44 -23.08
N GLN A 36 -35.22 9.54 -22.93
CA GLN A 36 -35.89 9.43 -21.63
C GLN A 36 -35.70 8.05 -20.97
N LEU A 37 -35.59 6.98 -21.76
CA LEU A 37 -35.36 5.64 -21.24
C LEU A 37 -33.91 5.41 -20.78
N PHE A 38 -32.93 5.99 -21.49
CA PHE A 38 -31.51 5.70 -21.29
C PHE A 38 -30.76 6.74 -20.44
N ASP A 39 -31.29 7.97 -20.29
CA ASP A 39 -30.70 8.99 -19.42
C ASP A 39 -30.56 8.54 -17.93
N PRO A 40 -31.55 7.86 -17.30
CA PRO A 40 -31.43 7.40 -15.92
C PRO A 40 -30.32 6.37 -15.68
N PHE A 41 -29.94 5.58 -16.70
CA PHE A 41 -28.88 4.58 -16.59
C PHE A 41 -27.49 5.20 -16.41
N LYS A 42 -27.32 6.49 -16.74
CA LYS A 42 -26.10 7.25 -16.43
C LYS A 42 -25.85 7.25 -14.91
N LEU A 43 -26.88 7.43 -14.09
CA LEU A 43 -26.77 7.40 -12.62
C LEU A 43 -26.45 6.00 -12.11
N ILE A 44 -26.95 4.95 -12.74
CA ILE A 44 -26.66 3.56 -12.38
C ILE A 44 -25.19 3.23 -12.64
N LEU A 45 -24.65 3.60 -13.82
CA LEU A 45 -23.23 3.46 -14.14
C LEU A 45 -22.34 4.24 -13.17
N LEU A 46 -22.73 5.47 -12.83
CA LEU A 46 -22.04 6.27 -11.83
C LEU A 46 -22.04 5.60 -10.44
N GLY A 47 -23.19 5.06 -10.02
CA GLY A 47 -23.32 4.31 -8.77
C GLY A 47 -22.45 3.04 -8.73
N MET A 48 -22.30 2.35 -9.86
CA MET A 48 -21.36 1.21 -9.99
C MET A 48 -19.91 1.67 -9.80
N ILE A 49 -19.50 2.78 -10.42
CA ILE A 49 -18.14 3.34 -10.25
C ILE A 49 -17.89 3.66 -8.78
N PHE A 50 -18.83 4.34 -8.10
CA PHE A 50 -18.71 4.65 -6.67
C PHE A 50 -18.63 3.40 -5.80
N THR A 51 -19.37 2.34 -6.13
CA THR A 51 -19.35 1.07 -5.37
C THR A 51 -17.97 0.41 -5.44
N VAL A 52 -17.33 0.44 -6.61
CA VAL A 52 -15.99 -0.14 -6.79
C VAL A 52 -14.92 0.73 -6.10
N ILE A 53 -15.02 2.06 -6.19
CA ILE A 53 -14.17 3.00 -5.43
C ILE A 53 -14.31 2.76 -3.92
N TYR A 54 -15.54 2.63 -3.42
CA TYR A 54 -15.81 2.30 -2.02
C TYR A 54 -15.17 0.97 -1.63
N GLY A 55 -15.30 -0.08 -2.46
CA GLY A 55 -14.64 -1.37 -2.23
C GLY A 55 -13.11 -1.27 -2.16
N ALA A 56 -12.51 -0.44 -3.01
CA ALA A 56 -11.07 -0.17 -3.03
C ALA A 56 -10.61 0.57 -1.76
N ILE A 57 -11.30 1.64 -1.38
CA ILE A 57 -11.06 2.39 -0.13
C ILE A 57 -11.24 1.48 1.09
N LYS A 58 -12.30 0.65 1.08
CA LYS A 58 -12.58 -0.29 2.16
C LYS A 58 -11.45 -1.30 2.34
N ASN A 59 -10.94 -1.89 1.25
CA ASN A 59 -9.84 -2.84 1.33
C ASN A 59 -8.54 -2.19 1.80
N LEU A 60 -8.25 -0.96 1.37
CA LEU A 60 -7.04 -0.23 1.79
C LEU A 60 -7.09 0.17 3.26
N LEU A 61 -8.14 0.86 3.69
CA LEU A 61 -8.26 1.41 5.04
C LEU A 61 -8.63 0.33 6.07
N PHE A 62 -9.39 -0.71 5.69
CA PHE A 62 -9.91 -1.70 6.64
C PHE A 62 -9.17 -3.05 6.64
N SER A 63 -8.11 -3.22 5.85
CA SER A 63 -7.24 -4.41 5.92
C SER A 63 -6.76 -4.72 7.35
N ARG A 64 -6.44 -3.69 8.15
CA ARG A 64 -6.08 -3.85 9.56
C ARG A 64 -7.22 -4.35 10.43
N PHE A 65 -8.45 -3.89 10.18
CA PHE A 65 -9.62 -4.38 10.89
C PHE A 65 -9.93 -5.83 10.53
N VAL A 66 -9.68 -6.25 9.28
CA VAL A 66 -9.78 -7.66 8.86
C VAL A 66 -8.77 -8.52 9.63
N ASN A 67 -7.51 -8.11 9.70
CA ASN A 67 -6.47 -8.83 10.46
C ASN A 67 -6.81 -8.88 11.95
N LEU A 68 -7.29 -7.78 12.54
CA LEU A 68 -7.71 -7.74 13.94
C LEU A 68 -8.95 -8.60 14.21
N LYS A 69 -9.90 -8.67 13.26
CA LYS A 69 -11.04 -9.58 13.35
C LYS A 69 -10.58 -11.04 13.26
N SER A 70 -9.63 -11.35 12.38
CA SER A 70 -9.02 -12.68 12.27
C SER A 70 -8.26 -13.04 13.54
N TYR A 71 -7.50 -12.10 14.11
CA TYR A 71 -6.82 -12.25 15.39
C TYR A 71 -7.81 -12.59 16.50
N ARG A 72 -8.87 -11.80 16.66
CA ARG A 72 -9.93 -12.04 17.65
C ARG A 72 -10.67 -13.35 17.45
N LYS A 73 -10.84 -13.81 16.21
CA LYS A 73 -11.44 -15.12 15.90
C LYS A 73 -10.53 -16.26 16.36
N ASN A 74 -9.22 -16.12 16.16
CA ASN A 74 -8.21 -17.13 16.53
C ASN A 74 -7.87 -17.13 18.02
N LEU A 75 -8.28 -16.10 18.77
CA LEU A 75 -8.12 -16.01 20.22
C LEU A 75 -9.01 -16.98 21.03
N ARG A 76 -9.90 -17.73 20.38
CA ARG A 76 -10.90 -18.55 21.09
C ARG A 76 -10.28 -19.86 21.58
N ASN A 77 -10.02 -19.89 22.89
CA ASN A 77 -9.57 -21.00 23.75
C ASN A 77 -8.26 -21.67 23.32
N ASN A 78 -7.19 -21.40 24.09
CA ASN A 78 -5.86 -22.06 24.05
C ASN A 78 -4.71 -21.33 23.36
N ILE A 79 -4.82 -20.03 23.03
CA ILE A 79 -3.71 -19.33 22.37
C ILE A 79 -2.40 -19.39 23.17
N LEU A 80 -2.47 -19.30 24.51
CA LEU A 80 -1.29 -19.40 25.38
C LEU A 80 -0.63 -20.79 25.30
N PHE A 81 -1.42 -21.86 25.23
CA PHE A 81 -0.90 -23.22 25.03
C PHE A 81 -0.27 -23.36 23.64
N GLU A 82 -0.85 -22.75 22.60
CA GLU A 82 -0.26 -22.76 21.25
C GLU A 82 1.07 -21.98 21.18
N PHE A 83 1.21 -20.91 21.96
CA PHE A 83 2.49 -20.23 22.14
C PHE A 83 3.53 -21.16 22.79
N GLU A 84 3.18 -21.85 23.87
CA GLU A 84 4.08 -22.78 24.58
C GLU A 84 4.49 -23.95 23.68
N ASN A 85 3.56 -24.52 22.91
CA ASN A 85 3.84 -25.54 21.91
C ASN A 85 4.85 -25.03 20.87
N THR A 86 4.68 -23.79 20.39
CA THR A 86 5.58 -23.19 19.41
C THR A 86 6.96 -22.90 20.01
N ILE A 87 7.03 -22.43 21.25
CA ILE A 87 8.31 -22.19 21.96
C ILE A 87 9.08 -23.51 22.09
N THR A 88 8.41 -24.56 22.52
CA THR A 88 9.00 -25.90 22.68
C THR A 88 9.52 -26.43 21.34
N TYR A 89 8.72 -26.27 20.28
CA TYR A 89 9.12 -26.63 18.93
C TYR A 89 10.39 -25.90 18.48
N ILE A 90 10.45 -24.58 18.66
CA ILE A 90 11.60 -23.78 18.22
C ILE A 90 12.85 -24.07 19.05
N GLN A 91 12.70 -24.33 20.35
CA GLN A 91 13.82 -24.79 21.18
C GLN A 91 14.39 -26.12 20.69
N GLY A 92 13.52 -27.06 20.29
CA GLY A 92 13.94 -28.29 19.64
C GLY A 92 14.63 -28.03 18.30
N LEU A 93 14.06 -27.16 17.47
CA LEU A 93 14.62 -26.78 16.18
C LEU A 93 15.99 -26.10 16.31
N LYS A 94 16.20 -25.24 17.31
CA LYS A 94 17.49 -24.61 17.61
C LYS A 94 18.55 -25.68 17.85
N LYS A 95 18.27 -26.66 18.71
CA LYS A 95 19.20 -27.77 18.98
C LYS A 95 19.52 -28.54 17.71
N ILE A 96 18.52 -28.87 16.89
CA ILE A 96 18.73 -29.59 15.63
C ILE A 96 19.64 -28.80 14.67
N ILE A 97 19.42 -27.49 14.57
CA ILE A 97 20.21 -26.58 13.73
C ILE A 97 21.64 -26.44 14.25
N ASP A 98 21.83 -26.29 15.57
CA ASP A 98 23.15 -26.18 16.20
C ASP A 98 24.00 -27.44 15.98
N HIS A 99 23.36 -28.62 15.93
CA HIS A 99 24.02 -29.91 15.64
C HIS A 99 24.12 -30.23 14.14
N ASN A 100 23.62 -29.36 13.26
CA ASN A 100 23.59 -29.55 11.80
C ASN A 100 22.93 -30.87 11.36
N ASP A 101 21.91 -31.36 12.08
CA ASP A 101 21.22 -32.62 11.75
C ASP A 101 20.13 -32.40 10.70
N VAL A 102 20.50 -32.62 9.44
CA VAL A 102 19.64 -32.45 8.25
C VAL A 102 18.41 -33.37 8.30
N LEU A 103 18.51 -34.57 8.87
CA LEU A 103 17.44 -35.56 8.85
C LEU A 103 16.37 -35.22 9.88
N GLU A 104 16.78 -34.84 11.09
CA GLU A 104 15.88 -34.32 12.11
C GLU A 104 15.29 -32.97 11.70
N ALA A 105 16.03 -32.11 10.98
CA ALA A 105 15.49 -30.85 10.46
C ALA A 105 14.34 -31.07 9.45
N LYS A 106 14.43 -32.09 8.59
CA LYS A 106 13.34 -32.50 7.68
C LYS A 106 12.11 -32.99 8.45
N LYS A 107 12.29 -33.74 9.54
CA LYS A 107 11.18 -34.14 10.43
C LYS A 107 10.54 -32.94 11.12
N ALA A 108 11.36 -32.00 11.61
CA ALA A 108 10.88 -30.77 12.22
C ALA A 108 10.06 -29.93 11.23
N LEU A 109 10.44 -29.85 9.95
CA LEU A 109 9.64 -29.21 8.90
C LEU A 109 8.26 -29.85 8.70
N LYS A 110 8.18 -31.18 8.79
CA LYS A 110 6.89 -31.88 8.73
C LYS A 110 6.04 -31.54 9.95
N HIS A 111 6.64 -31.51 11.13
CA HIS A 111 5.96 -31.16 12.38
C HIS A 111 5.49 -29.69 12.41
N PHE A 112 6.17 -28.78 11.73
CA PHE A 112 5.71 -27.39 11.58
C PHE A 112 4.28 -27.28 11.03
N LYS A 113 3.84 -28.24 10.21
CA LYS A 113 2.47 -28.25 9.67
C LYS A 113 1.41 -28.36 10.77
N THR A 114 1.71 -29.01 11.89
CA THR A 114 0.75 -29.27 12.98
C THR A 114 0.67 -28.17 14.02
N ILE A 115 1.60 -27.20 14.03
CA ILE A 115 1.58 -26.07 14.97
C ILE A 115 0.41 -25.14 14.61
N SER A 116 -0.35 -24.61 15.58
CA SER A 116 -1.42 -23.65 15.26
C SER A 116 -0.92 -22.21 15.22
N TYR A 117 0.00 -21.85 16.11
CA TYR A 117 0.58 -20.51 16.17
C TYR A 117 1.74 -20.36 15.18
N LYS A 118 1.50 -19.66 14.06
CA LYS A 118 2.48 -19.47 12.98
C LYS A 118 2.59 -17.98 12.61
N PRO A 119 3.41 -17.20 13.32
CA PRO A 119 3.68 -15.83 12.91
C PRO A 119 4.39 -15.84 11.55
N ILE A 120 4.25 -14.77 10.76
CA ILE A 120 4.75 -14.81 9.39
C ILE A 120 6.27 -14.97 9.30
N TYR A 121 7.03 -14.35 10.20
CA TYR A 121 8.50 -14.50 10.23
C TYR A 121 8.94 -15.96 10.48
N LEU A 122 8.19 -16.73 11.28
CA LEU A 122 8.48 -18.15 11.47
C LEU A 122 8.15 -18.94 10.19
N SER A 123 7.03 -18.61 9.53
CA SER A 123 6.63 -19.29 8.29
C SER A 123 7.64 -19.04 7.16
N ASP A 124 8.09 -17.79 7.01
CA ASP A 124 9.14 -17.40 6.07
C ASP A 124 10.46 -18.13 6.37
N PHE A 125 10.86 -18.21 7.65
CA PHE A 125 12.05 -18.96 8.04
C PHE A 125 11.97 -20.44 7.67
N MET A 126 10.82 -21.10 7.88
CA MET A 126 10.66 -22.51 7.52
C MET A 126 10.77 -22.73 6.00
N GLU A 127 10.34 -21.78 5.17
CA GLU A 127 10.53 -21.84 3.71
C GLU A 127 12.02 -21.69 3.33
N VAL A 128 12.73 -20.74 3.96
CA VAL A 128 14.18 -20.58 3.77
C VAL A 128 14.93 -21.84 4.18
N LEU A 129 14.60 -22.40 5.35
CA LEU A 129 15.20 -23.63 5.85
C LEU A 129 14.89 -24.82 4.92
N ALA A 130 13.67 -24.94 4.42
CA ALA A 130 13.30 -25.98 3.45
C ALA A 130 14.15 -25.89 2.18
N ASN A 131 14.33 -24.68 1.64
CA ASN A 131 15.17 -24.46 0.45
C ASN A 131 16.65 -24.78 0.73
N ALA A 132 17.17 -24.42 1.89
CA ALA A 132 18.53 -24.75 2.30
C ALA A 132 18.75 -26.26 2.43
N LEU A 133 17.79 -26.98 3.03
CA LEU A 133 17.82 -28.44 3.18
C LEU A 133 17.69 -29.17 1.83
N LEU A 134 16.93 -28.61 0.87
CA LEU A 134 16.84 -29.13 -0.49
C LEU A 134 18.15 -28.94 -1.27
N MET A 135 18.88 -27.86 -0.98
CA MET A 135 20.19 -27.58 -1.57
C MET A 135 21.35 -28.21 -0.77
N GLU A 136 21.05 -29.01 0.26
CA GLU A 136 22.04 -29.65 1.16
C GLU A 136 23.08 -28.68 1.74
N LYS A 137 22.65 -27.43 2.01
CA LYS A 137 23.50 -26.41 2.62
C LYS A 137 23.64 -26.65 4.11
N ASP A 138 24.75 -26.19 4.68
CA ASP A 138 24.97 -26.15 6.12
C ASP A 138 23.89 -25.30 6.81
N ILE A 139 23.13 -25.92 7.71
CA ILE A 139 22.02 -25.26 8.39
C ILE A 139 22.46 -24.56 9.67
N SER A 140 23.65 -24.86 10.21
CA SER A 140 24.17 -24.25 11.46
C SER A 140 24.26 -22.71 11.37
N VAL A 141 24.45 -22.21 10.16
CA VAL A 141 24.45 -20.79 9.81
C VAL A 141 23.17 -20.07 10.25
N TYR A 142 22.04 -20.78 10.37
CA TYR A 142 20.76 -20.22 10.78
C TYR A 142 20.53 -20.15 12.31
N SER A 143 21.47 -20.63 13.14
CA SER A 143 21.31 -20.68 14.60
C SER A 143 20.91 -19.33 15.20
N ASN A 144 21.61 -18.25 14.83
CA ASN A 144 21.32 -16.90 15.30
C ASN A 144 19.92 -16.42 14.85
N SER A 145 19.49 -16.79 13.65
CA SER A 145 18.14 -16.44 13.16
C SER A 145 17.06 -17.13 14.01
N VAL A 146 17.26 -18.40 14.37
CA VAL A 146 16.33 -19.17 15.19
C VAL A 146 16.27 -18.64 16.62
N GLU A 147 17.41 -18.21 17.17
CA GLU A 147 17.48 -17.56 18.48
C GLU A 147 16.67 -16.26 18.52
N VAL A 148 16.81 -15.39 17.52
CA VAL A 148 16.02 -14.16 17.42
C VAL A 148 14.53 -14.46 17.27
N ILE A 149 14.15 -15.48 16.49
CA ILE A 149 12.75 -15.93 16.38
C ILE A 149 12.23 -16.39 17.76
N LEU A 150 13.02 -17.18 18.50
CA LEU A 150 12.65 -17.66 19.83
C LEU A 150 12.45 -16.51 20.82
N GLU A 151 13.35 -15.51 20.82
CA GLU A 151 13.24 -14.32 21.66
C GLU A 151 11.96 -13.52 21.34
N ASN A 152 11.67 -13.34 20.05
CA ASN A 152 10.47 -12.64 19.59
C ASN A 152 9.19 -13.35 20.03
N ILE A 153 9.12 -14.68 19.91
CA ILE A 153 7.95 -15.46 20.36
C ILE A 153 7.81 -15.42 21.88
N ASN A 154 8.90 -15.53 22.63
CA ASN A 154 8.88 -15.39 24.09
C ASN A 154 8.39 -14.01 24.54
N THR A 155 8.81 -12.95 23.87
CA THR A 155 8.35 -11.59 24.16
C THR A 155 6.86 -11.44 23.86
N ASN A 156 6.40 -11.95 22.71
CA ASN A 156 4.98 -11.95 22.35
C ASN A 156 4.14 -12.79 23.32
N PHE A 157 4.64 -13.94 23.78
CA PHE A 157 3.98 -14.75 24.80
C PHE A 157 3.79 -14.00 26.11
N LYS A 158 4.82 -13.30 26.60
CA LYS A 158 4.72 -12.46 27.83
C LYS A 158 3.68 -11.36 27.67
N LEU A 159 3.71 -10.65 26.53
CA LEU A 159 2.74 -9.60 26.22
C LEU A 159 1.31 -10.13 26.13
N GLU A 160 1.12 -11.31 25.54
CA GLU A 160 -0.19 -11.93 25.41
C GLU A 160 -0.72 -12.47 26.74
N ARG A 161 0.17 -13.04 27.57
CA ARG A 161 -0.14 -13.45 28.94
C ARG A 161 -0.57 -12.26 29.77
N GLU A 162 0.17 -11.14 29.72
CA GLU A 162 -0.22 -9.91 30.41
C GLU A 162 -1.56 -9.36 29.91
N ARG A 163 -1.78 -9.34 28.60
CA ARG A 163 -3.04 -8.89 27.98
C ARG A 163 -4.21 -9.71 28.50
N THR A 164 -4.04 -11.04 28.55
CA THR A 164 -5.07 -11.99 29.01
C THR A 164 -5.36 -11.81 30.49
N LEU A 165 -4.32 -11.70 31.33
CA LEU A 165 -4.47 -11.49 32.78
C LEU A 165 -5.13 -10.15 33.11
N LYS A 166 -4.77 -9.08 32.39
CA LYS A 166 -5.29 -7.72 32.60
C LYS A 166 -6.54 -7.41 31.77
N ASN A 167 -7.06 -8.36 31.00
CA ASN A 167 -8.18 -8.18 30.06
C ASN A 167 -8.04 -6.95 29.14
N GLN A 168 -6.82 -6.63 28.72
CA GLN A 168 -6.54 -5.45 27.90
C GLN A 168 -7.07 -5.62 26.47
N LYS A 169 -7.84 -4.64 25.99
CA LYS A 169 -8.43 -4.60 24.64
C LYS A 169 -7.94 -3.37 23.85
N GLY A 170 -8.15 -3.35 22.54
CA GLY A 170 -7.84 -2.19 21.69
C GLY A 170 -6.38 -2.15 21.24
N MET A 171 -5.58 -1.20 21.76
CA MET A 171 -4.22 -0.94 21.26
C MET A 171 -3.29 -2.16 21.37
N MET A 172 -3.44 -2.93 22.45
CA MET A 172 -2.66 -4.16 22.65
C MET A 172 -3.03 -5.24 21.62
N GLU A 173 -4.32 -5.39 21.27
CA GLU A 173 -4.76 -6.31 20.22
C GLU A 173 -4.27 -5.90 18.83
N ILE A 174 -4.20 -4.59 18.55
CA ILE A 174 -3.62 -4.07 17.31
C ILE A 174 -2.15 -4.45 17.22
N LYS A 175 -1.39 -4.24 18.31
CA LYS A 175 0.03 -4.58 18.38
C LYS A 175 0.28 -6.08 18.19
N MET A 176 -0.52 -6.93 18.83
CA MET A 176 -0.39 -8.40 18.71
C MET A 176 -0.83 -8.91 17.34
N SER A 177 -1.88 -8.34 16.76
CA SER A 177 -2.29 -8.63 15.38
C SER A 177 -1.20 -8.24 14.38
N GLU A 178 -0.50 -7.12 14.61
CA GLU A 178 0.62 -6.70 13.78
C GLU A 178 1.82 -7.65 13.89
N SER A 179 2.21 -8.07 15.10
CA SER A 179 3.31 -9.04 15.26
C SER A 179 3.01 -10.38 14.62
N TYR A 180 1.74 -10.80 14.62
CA TYR A 180 1.32 -12.09 14.10
C TYR A 180 1.16 -12.13 12.58
N PHE A 181 0.52 -11.12 11.99
CA PHE A 181 0.08 -11.13 10.59
C PHE A 181 0.84 -10.18 9.65
N THR A 182 1.90 -9.51 10.09
CA THR A 182 2.60 -8.57 9.20
C THR A 182 4.11 -8.82 9.10
N ASN A 183 4.58 -8.91 7.85
CA ASN A 183 6.03 -8.97 7.52
C ASN A 183 6.74 -7.67 7.87
N SER A 184 5.97 -6.59 7.97
CA SER A 184 6.44 -5.29 8.41
C SER A 184 6.50 -5.16 9.93
N SER A 185 6.30 -6.22 10.74
CA SER A 185 6.43 -6.10 12.20
C SER A 185 7.89 -5.86 12.61
N TRP A 186 8.12 -5.28 13.80
CA TRP A 186 9.49 -5.13 14.31
C TRP A 186 10.16 -6.49 14.54
N ASP A 187 9.40 -7.50 14.96
CA ASP A 187 9.89 -8.87 15.15
C ASP A 187 10.37 -9.48 13.82
N SER A 188 9.60 -9.27 12.74
CA SER A 188 9.97 -9.68 11.39
C SER A 188 11.23 -8.94 10.88
N ILE A 189 11.39 -7.65 11.20
CA ILE A 189 12.59 -6.89 10.84
C ILE A 189 13.82 -7.42 11.59
N LYS A 190 13.71 -7.68 12.90
CA LYS A 190 14.78 -8.29 13.70
C LYS A 190 15.21 -9.64 13.14
N TYR A 191 14.24 -10.50 12.80
CA TYR A 191 14.49 -11.78 12.15
C TYR A 191 15.21 -11.60 10.81
N ASN A 192 14.72 -10.72 9.94
CA ASN A 192 15.36 -10.47 8.64
C ASN A 192 16.77 -9.86 8.77
N LEU A 193 17.04 -9.08 9.82
CA LEU A 193 18.39 -8.61 10.15
C LEU A 193 19.30 -9.76 10.55
N ALA A 194 18.82 -10.66 11.42
CA ALA A 194 19.57 -11.85 11.84
C ALA A 194 19.87 -12.79 10.68
N LEU A 195 18.92 -12.95 9.75
CA LEU A 195 19.07 -13.76 8.55
C LEU A 195 20.05 -13.12 7.54
N ASN A 196 20.00 -11.81 7.36
CA ASN A 196 20.83 -11.11 6.38
C ASN A 196 22.24 -10.74 6.89
N ASN A 197 22.49 -10.81 8.21
CA ASN A 197 23.86 -10.74 8.75
C ASN A 197 24.78 -11.86 8.20
N LEU A 198 24.19 -12.88 7.58
CA LEU A 198 24.89 -13.96 6.89
C LEU A 198 25.44 -13.55 5.51
N ASP A 199 24.86 -12.52 4.89
CA ASP A 199 25.21 -12.06 3.55
C ASP A 199 25.24 -10.53 3.52
N ASN A 200 26.41 -9.94 3.79
CA ASN A 200 26.61 -8.50 3.99
C ASN A 200 26.56 -7.69 2.67
N SER A 201 25.90 -8.22 1.64
CA SER A 201 25.76 -7.63 0.32
C SER A 201 24.90 -6.35 0.33
N LYS A 202 25.10 -5.46 -0.64
CA LYS A 202 24.29 -4.22 -0.77
C LYS A 202 22.78 -4.51 -0.98
N SER A 203 22.47 -5.63 -1.63
CA SER A 203 21.10 -6.08 -1.89
C SER A 203 20.37 -6.46 -0.59
N SER A 204 21.05 -7.14 0.34
CA SER A 204 20.45 -7.49 1.64
C SER A 204 20.10 -6.26 2.49
N ARG A 205 20.90 -5.19 2.39
CA ARG A 205 20.61 -3.90 3.05
C ARG A 205 19.36 -3.22 2.51
N TRP A 206 19.12 -3.23 1.19
CA TRP A 206 17.89 -2.68 0.60
C TRP A 206 16.66 -3.48 1.00
N LYS A 207 16.76 -4.81 1.08
CA LYS A 207 15.68 -5.68 1.57
C LYS A 207 15.32 -5.39 3.03
N ILE A 208 16.31 -5.19 3.90
CA ILE A 208 16.06 -4.73 5.28
C ILE A 208 15.40 -3.34 5.27
N SER A 209 15.83 -2.48 4.36
CA SER A 209 15.35 -1.10 4.26
C SER A 209 13.90 -1.00 3.81
N SER A 210 13.51 -1.81 2.84
CA SER A 210 12.13 -1.88 2.36
C SER A 210 11.16 -2.31 3.47
N LEU A 211 11.60 -3.17 4.41
CA LEU A 211 10.78 -3.58 5.55
C LEU A 211 10.46 -2.43 6.51
N TYR A 212 11.42 -1.59 6.91
CA TYR A 212 11.08 -0.42 7.74
C TYR A 212 10.41 0.69 6.94
N ILE A 213 10.71 0.85 5.65
CA ILE A 213 9.99 1.75 4.73
C ILE A 213 8.50 1.39 4.69
N SER A 214 8.17 0.10 4.64
CA SER A 214 6.79 -0.38 4.60
C SER A 214 5.95 0.01 5.83
N LYS A 215 6.59 0.40 6.94
CA LYS A 215 5.92 0.93 8.15
C LYS A 215 5.42 2.36 7.99
N PHE A 216 5.86 3.09 6.97
CA PHE A 216 5.38 4.46 6.73
C PHE A 216 3.87 4.52 6.54
N LYS A 217 3.23 3.45 6.03
CA LYS A 217 1.77 3.30 5.97
C LYS A 217 1.09 3.47 7.36
N ASN A 218 1.77 3.10 8.45
CA ASN A 218 1.28 3.29 9.81
C ASN A 218 1.28 4.77 10.18
N SER A 219 2.38 5.46 9.88
CA SER A 219 2.48 6.91 10.08
C SER A 219 1.52 7.70 9.20
N LEU A 220 1.31 7.29 7.94
CA LEU A 220 0.31 7.90 7.06
C LEU A 220 -1.10 7.78 7.63
N PHE A 221 -1.48 6.61 8.15
CA PHE A 221 -2.79 6.41 8.75
C PHE A 221 -2.98 7.29 10.01
N ILE A 222 -1.99 7.32 10.90
CA ILE A 222 -2.04 8.15 12.11
C ILE A 222 -2.09 9.64 11.74
N SER A 223 -1.26 10.06 10.78
CA SER A 223 -1.25 11.42 10.23
C SER A 223 -2.61 11.78 9.65
N PHE A 224 -3.24 10.88 8.88
CA PHE A 224 -4.58 11.10 8.34
C PHE A 224 -5.61 11.37 9.45
N MET A 225 -5.59 10.58 10.53
CA MET A 225 -6.51 10.78 11.66
C MET A 225 -6.28 12.12 12.37
N ILE A 226 -5.02 12.44 12.68
CA ILE A 226 -4.63 13.72 13.31
C ILE A 226 -5.02 14.89 12.42
N ASN A 227 -4.70 14.81 11.14
CA ASN A 227 -4.93 15.88 10.18
C ASN A 227 -6.42 16.10 9.91
N THR A 228 -7.22 15.03 9.85
CA THR A 228 -8.68 15.13 9.74
C THR A 228 -9.27 15.87 10.94
N LEU A 229 -8.77 15.59 12.15
CA LEU A 229 -9.21 16.28 13.36
C LEU A 229 -8.82 17.76 13.34
N ILE A 230 -7.58 18.09 12.96
CA ILE A 230 -7.12 19.48 12.82
C ILE A 230 -7.98 20.22 11.78
N PHE A 231 -8.21 19.62 10.61
CA PHE A 231 -8.96 20.26 9.54
C PHE A 231 -10.47 20.33 9.80
N ALA A 232 -11.01 19.48 10.69
CA ALA A 232 -12.37 19.66 11.19
C ALA A 232 -12.48 20.98 11.98
N PHE A 233 -11.51 21.29 12.85
CA PHE A 233 -11.46 22.57 13.55
C PHE A 233 -11.23 23.76 12.61
N VAL A 234 -10.34 23.60 11.61
CA VAL A 234 -10.16 24.62 10.56
C VAL A 234 -11.47 24.87 9.82
N GLY A 235 -12.20 23.82 9.45
CA GLY A 235 -13.49 23.92 8.77
C GLY A 235 -14.55 24.65 9.60
N ILE A 236 -14.61 24.38 10.91
CA ILE A 236 -15.48 25.12 11.85
C ILE A 236 -15.08 26.60 11.89
N GLY A 237 -13.78 26.90 12.02
CA GLY A 237 -13.27 28.27 12.02
C GLY A 237 -13.58 29.00 10.72
N MET A 238 -13.47 28.31 9.57
CA MET A 238 -13.81 28.87 8.27
C MET A 238 -15.31 29.20 8.15
N TYR A 239 -16.17 28.29 8.61
CA TYR A 239 -17.62 28.47 8.64
C TYR A 239 -18.02 29.70 9.49
N LEU A 240 -17.46 29.82 10.70
CA LEU A 240 -17.73 30.96 11.59
C LEU A 240 -17.27 32.29 10.96
N ASN A 241 -16.14 32.28 10.25
CA ASN A 241 -15.58 33.46 9.59
C ASN A 241 -16.13 33.72 8.18
N LYS A 242 -17.12 32.93 7.71
CA LYS A 242 -17.69 33.01 6.35
C LYS A 242 -16.63 32.99 5.24
N THR A 243 -15.56 32.22 5.43
CA THR A 243 -14.50 32.06 4.42
C THR A 243 -14.82 30.90 3.49
N ALA A 244 -14.74 31.14 2.18
CA ALA A 244 -14.97 30.12 1.18
C ALA A 244 -13.86 29.05 1.18
N VAL A 245 -14.24 27.79 0.98
CA VAL A 245 -13.28 26.70 0.79
C VAL A 245 -12.66 26.81 -0.59
N ASN A 246 -11.33 26.83 -0.66
CA ASN A 246 -10.57 26.91 -1.91
C ASN A 246 -9.61 25.71 -2.00
N ASN A 247 -9.13 25.40 -3.21
CA ASN A 247 -8.12 24.36 -3.50
C ASN A 247 -6.91 24.44 -2.56
N TYR A 248 -6.51 25.65 -2.14
CA TYR A 248 -5.41 25.84 -1.18
C TYR A 248 -5.65 25.21 0.20
N VAL A 249 -6.91 25.09 0.65
CA VAL A 249 -7.24 24.37 1.89
C VAL A 249 -6.92 22.89 1.73
N PHE A 250 -7.26 22.30 0.58
CA PHE A 250 -6.95 20.90 0.26
C PHE A 250 -5.45 20.67 0.06
N VAL A 251 -4.73 21.63 -0.55
CA VAL A 251 -3.26 21.61 -0.63
C VAL A 251 -2.65 21.63 0.77
N GLY A 252 -3.13 22.53 1.63
CA GLY A 252 -2.74 22.60 3.04
C GLY A 252 -2.94 21.27 3.75
N PHE A 253 -4.09 20.62 3.54
CA PHE A 253 -4.39 19.30 4.10
C PHE A 253 -3.41 18.22 3.62
N ILE A 254 -3.12 18.15 2.33
CA ILE A 254 -2.19 17.12 1.82
C ILE A 254 -0.75 17.39 2.25
N ALA A 255 -0.32 18.66 2.27
CA ALA A 255 1.01 19.06 2.72
C ALA A 255 1.21 18.79 4.22
N SER A 256 0.24 19.16 5.07
CA SER A 256 0.30 18.87 6.51
C SER A 256 0.30 17.36 6.77
N LEU A 257 -0.45 16.58 5.98
CA LEU A 257 -0.46 15.13 6.08
C LEU A 257 0.91 14.52 5.81
N LEU A 258 1.66 15.04 4.83
CA LEU A 258 3.04 14.61 4.56
C LEU A 258 3.95 14.92 5.75
N ILE A 259 3.92 16.17 6.22
CA ILE A 259 4.81 16.66 7.28
C ILE A 259 4.57 15.87 8.57
N ILE A 260 3.31 15.75 9.01
CA ILE A 260 2.94 15.01 10.23
C ILE A 260 3.33 13.53 10.08
N ALA A 261 3.13 12.91 8.92
CA ALA A 261 3.53 11.53 8.67
C ALA A 261 5.05 11.35 8.74
N MET A 262 5.83 12.26 8.14
CA MET A 262 7.29 12.24 8.22
C MET A 262 7.79 12.41 9.65
N VAL A 263 7.26 13.37 10.40
CA VAL A 263 7.63 13.59 11.81
C VAL A 263 7.31 12.36 12.64
N HIS A 264 6.07 11.85 12.58
CA HIS A 264 5.66 10.67 13.33
C HIS A 264 6.51 9.43 12.97
N TYR A 265 6.82 9.24 11.68
CA TYR A 265 7.64 8.14 11.23
C TYR A 265 9.08 8.22 11.73
N ASN A 266 9.72 9.38 11.65
CA ASN A 266 11.08 9.58 12.18
C ASN A 266 11.14 9.33 13.68
N VAL A 267 10.18 9.87 14.44
CA VAL A 267 10.07 9.63 15.89
C VAL A 267 9.89 8.14 16.18
N SER A 268 9.00 7.46 15.45
CA SER A 268 8.74 6.03 15.62
C SER A 268 9.97 5.17 15.31
N ILE A 269 10.69 5.48 14.24
CA ILE A 269 11.93 4.78 13.87
C ILE A 269 13.01 5.02 14.92
N PHE A 270 13.21 6.26 15.34
CA PHE A 270 14.24 6.62 16.33
C PHE A 270 14.01 5.91 17.67
N MET A 271 12.78 5.96 18.20
CA MET A 271 12.41 5.27 19.45
C MET A 271 12.59 3.74 19.33
N SER A 272 12.21 3.18 18.19
CA SER A 272 12.26 1.73 18.00
C SER A 272 13.68 1.23 17.79
N SER A 273 14.52 1.96 17.04
CA SER A 273 15.94 1.66 16.88
C SER A 273 16.66 1.65 18.22
N LYS A 274 16.42 2.65 19.08
CA LYS A 274 16.99 2.68 20.44
C LYS A 274 16.51 1.52 21.31
N LYS A 275 15.24 1.15 21.21
CA LYS A 275 14.66 0.05 22.01
C LYS A 275 15.13 -1.34 21.54
N MET A 276 15.46 -1.49 20.27
CA MET A 276 15.68 -2.78 19.63
C MET A 276 17.12 -2.99 19.15
N ASP A 277 17.99 -2.01 19.37
CA ASP A 277 19.40 -1.98 18.95
C ASP A 277 19.58 -2.27 17.46
N ILE A 278 18.76 -1.62 16.63
CA ILE A 278 18.77 -1.79 15.18
C ILE A 278 19.46 -0.58 14.53
N ASN A 279 20.52 -0.84 13.75
CA ASN A 279 21.15 0.16 12.90
C ASN A 279 20.26 0.51 11.71
N ILE A 280 19.91 1.79 11.58
CA ILE A 280 19.06 2.31 10.50
C ILE A 280 19.94 2.81 9.35
N TYR A 281 19.62 2.42 8.11
CA TYR A 281 20.28 2.96 6.93
C TYR A 281 19.62 4.27 6.49
N TRP A 282 20.10 5.39 7.05
CA TRP A 282 19.58 6.74 6.78
C TRP A 282 19.66 7.16 5.31
N SER A 283 20.68 6.72 4.57
CA SER A 283 20.80 7.01 3.13
C SER A 283 19.64 6.44 2.32
N HIS A 284 19.19 5.22 2.63
CA HIS A 284 18.03 4.60 1.98
C HIS A 284 16.72 5.29 2.37
N LEU A 285 16.61 5.76 3.62
CA LEU A 285 15.47 6.57 4.06
C LEU A 285 15.39 7.90 3.32
N LEU A 286 16.52 8.54 3.02
CA LEU A 286 16.56 9.79 2.25
C LEU A 286 16.00 9.57 0.84
N VAL A 287 16.44 8.50 0.15
CA VAL A 287 15.88 8.11 -1.16
C VAL A 287 14.37 7.90 -1.06
N TYR A 288 13.91 7.23 0.00
CA TYR A 288 12.48 7.03 0.23
C TYR A 288 11.71 8.33 0.49
N TYR A 289 12.26 9.27 1.27
CA TYR A 289 11.63 10.57 1.49
C TYR A 289 11.54 11.39 0.22
N LEU A 290 12.56 11.37 -0.63
CA LEU A 290 12.51 12.00 -1.95
C LEU A 290 11.38 11.39 -2.78
N ILE A 291 11.28 10.07 -2.81
CA ILE A 291 10.20 9.34 -3.51
C ILE A 291 8.81 9.76 -3.02
N ILE A 292 8.55 9.68 -1.71
CA ILE A 292 7.23 10.07 -1.15
C ILE A 292 6.94 11.54 -1.43
N THR A 293 7.94 12.41 -1.32
CA THR A 293 7.76 13.84 -1.54
C THR A 293 7.34 14.10 -2.98
N ILE A 294 7.91 13.40 -3.96
CA ILE A 294 7.48 13.48 -5.37
C ILE A 294 6.04 12.98 -5.54
N ILE A 295 5.64 11.89 -4.86
CA ILE A 295 4.25 11.40 -4.87
C ILE A 295 3.29 12.47 -4.35
N PHE A 296 3.59 13.06 -3.19
CA PHE A 296 2.76 14.11 -2.61
C PHE A 296 2.77 15.40 -3.43
N ALA A 297 3.92 15.77 -4.00
CA ALA A 297 4.02 16.90 -4.92
C ALA A 297 3.14 16.68 -6.17
N ASN A 298 3.11 15.47 -6.73
CA ASN A 298 2.20 15.13 -7.84
C ASN A 298 0.72 15.30 -7.42
N ILE A 299 0.33 14.83 -6.24
CA ILE A 299 -1.04 15.01 -5.74
C ILE A 299 -1.36 16.50 -5.56
N ILE A 300 -0.46 17.26 -4.91
CA ILE A 300 -0.63 18.70 -4.69
C ILE A 300 -0.74 19.46 -6.00
N LEU A 301 0.14 19.19 -6.96
CA LEU A 301 0.14 19.80 -8.29
C LEU A 301 -1.23 19.64 -8.95
N ASN A 302 -1.77 18.42 -8.94
CA ASN A 302 -3.08 18.13 -9.53
C ASN A 302 -4.26 18.74 -8.75
N ILE A 303 -4.15 18.94 -7.43
CA ILE A 303 -5.17 19.66 -6.63
C ILE A 303 -5.12 21.17 -6.91
N VAL A 304 -3.93 21.75 -7.04
CA VAL A 304 -3.76 23.18 -7.38
C VAL A 304 -4.39 23.45 -8.75
N PHE A 305 -4.10 22.59 -9.73
CA PHE A 305 -4.63 22.70 -11.08
C PHE A 305 -6.01 22.07 -11.26
N PHE A 306 -6.67 21.68 -10.18
CA PHE A 306 -8.06 21.24 -10.26
C PHE A 306 -8.89 22.43 -10.76
N PRO A 307 -9.62 22.30 -11.89
CA PRO A 307 -10.44 23.38 -12.40
C PRO A 307 -11.38 23.83 -11.28
N LYS A 308 -11.41 25.15 -11.05
CA LYS A 308 -12.34 25.73 -10.09
C LYS A 308 -13.75 25.34 -10.53
N VAL A 309 -14.44 24.63 -9.66
CA VAL A 309 -15.87 24.39 -9.79
C VAL A 309 -16.54 25.73 -9.47
N SER A 310 -16.53 26.63 -10.44
CA SER A 310 -17.17 27.92 -10.34
C SER A 310 -18.56 27.78 -10.97
N PRO A 311 -19.64 28.04 -10.21
CA PRO A 311 -21.01 28.02 -10.75
C PRO A 311 -21.28 29.18 -11.73
N ASP A 312 -20.32 30.08 -11.94
CA ASP A 312 -20.51 31.36 -12.61
C ASP A 312 -20.22 31.36 -14.13
N GLN A 313 -20.17 30.20 -14.80
CA GLN A 313 -20.18 30.20 -16.27
C GLN A 313 -21.62 30.21 -16.80
N GLU A 314 -22.22 31.40 -16.83
CA GLU A 314 -23.41 31.76 -17.61
C GLU A 314 -23.21 31.69 -19.14
N SER A 315 -22.30 30.85 -19.64
CA SER A 315 -22.19 30.61 -21.08
C SER A 315 -23.20 29.55 -21.51
N LYS A 316 -24.17 30.01 -22.30
CA LYS A 316 -25.11 29.26 -23.16
C LYS A 316 -24.68 27.81 -23.41
N GLU A 317 -25.56 26.88 -23.02
CA GLU A 317 -25.46 25.44 -23.28
C GLU A 317 -24.10 24.83 -22.92
N ALA A 318 -23.79 24.79 -21.62
CA ALA A 318 -22.74 23.90 -21.14
C ALA A 318 -23.07 22.46 -21.59
N PRO A 319 -22.24 21.84 -22.44
CA PRO A 319 -22.53 20.50 -22.93
C PRO A 319 -22.56 19.51 -21.75
N TRP A 320 -23.45 18.53 -21.81
CA TRP A 320 -23.76 17.54 -20.76
C TRP A 320 -22.54 16.82 -20.13
N TYR A 321 -21.38 16.83 -20.79
CA TYR A 321 -20.12 16.30 -20.25
C TYR A 321 -19.42 17.24 -19.26
N ASN A 322 -19.94 18.45 -19.09
CA ASN A 322 -19.45 19.51 -18.22
C ASN A 322 -20.20 19.54 -16.87
N SER A 323 -20.72 18.39 -16.43
CA SER A 323 -21.23 18.25 -15.06
C SER A 323 -20.07 18.40 -14.08
N GLU A 324 -20.24 19.29 -13.10
CA GLU A 324 -19.23 19.58 -12.07
C GLU A 324 -18.76 18.31 -11.35
N LEU A 325 -19.69 17.38 -11.09
CA LEU A 325 -19.43 16.08 -10.50
C LEU A 325 -18.56 15.20 -11.40
N LEU A 326 -18.79 15.24 -12.71
CA LEU A 326 -18.09 14.42 -13.69
C LEU A 326 -16.67 14.95 -13.93
N ASN A 327 -16.50 16.26 -13.97
CA ASN A 327 -15.18 16.92 -13.98
C ASN A 327 -14.41 16.62 -12.68
N PHE A 328 -15.08 16.66 -11.53
CA PHE A 328 -14.48 16.24 -10.26
C PHE A 328 -14.02 14.77 -10.29
N LEU A 329 -14.87 13.86 -10.74
CA LEU A 329 -14.56 12.43 -10.79
C LEU A 329 -13.42 12.14 -11.78
N LYS A 330 -13.41 12.78 -12.96
CA LYS A 330 -12.33 12.73 -13.95
C LYS A 330 -10.99 13.07 -13.32
N ASN A 331 -10.90 14.24 -12.70
CA ASN A 331 -9.66 14.72 -12.10
C ASN A 331 -9.21 13.87 -10.91
N LEU A 332 -10.16 13.40 -10.08
CA LEU A 332 -9.87 12.46 -9.00
C LEU A 332 -9.30 11.14 -9.55
N LEU A 333 -9.86 10.62 -10.63
CA LEU A 333 -9.37 9.40 -11.27
C LEU A 333 -7.95 9.60 -11.85
N TYR A 334 -7.69 10.74 -12.48
CA TYR A 334 -6.37 11.09 -12.99
C TYR A 334 -5.33 11.18 -11.86
N ILE A 335 -5.67 11.82 -10.74
CA ILE A 335 -4.82 11.86 -9.54
C ILE A 335 -4.50 10.44 -9.08
N VAL A 336 -5.49 9.57 -8.98
CA VAL A 336 -5.30 8.17 -8.57
C VAL A 336 -4.38 7.43 -9.54
N PHE A 337 -4.63 7.50 -10.85
CA PHE A 337 -3.82 6.78 -11.85
C PHE A 337 -2.40 7.29 -11.97
N SER A 338 -2.20 8.60 -12.00
CA SER A 338 -0.86 9.20 -12.08
C SER A 338 -0.03 8.88 -10.82
N THR A 339 -0.64 8.99 -9.64
CA THR A 339 0.01 8.68 -8.36
C THR A 339 0.35 7.19 -8.26
N MET A 340 -0.52 6.32 -8.76
CA MET A 340 -0.26 4.88 -8.79
C MET A 340 0.79 4.49 -9.81
N LEU A 341 0.84 5.15 -10.97
CA LEU A 341 1.86 4.94 -11.98
C LEU A 341 3.22 5.30 -11.40
N LEU A 342 3.30 6.44 -10.72
CA LEU A 342 4.49 6.87 -10.00
C LEU A 342 4.87 5.90 -8.88
N THR A 343 3.90 5.38 -8.12
CA THR A 343 4.15 4.33 -7.11
C THR A 343 4.66 3.03 -7.75
N TYR A 344 4.15 2.67 -8.93
CA TYR A 344 4.59 1.50 -9.69
C TYR A 344 6.04 1.67 -10.18
N VAL A 345 6.39 2.84 -10.73
CA VAL A 345 7.77 3.20 -11.09
C VAL A 345 8.70 3.01 -9.89
N PHE A 346 8.33 3.53 -8.72
CA PHE A 346 9.16 3.40 -7.53
C PHE A 346 9.20 1.98 -6.96
N GLY A 347 8.13 1.21 -7.09
CA GLY A 347 8.13 -0.23 -6.80
C GLY A 347 9.14 -0.98 -7.66
N GLY A 348 9.15 -0.72 -8.96
CA GLY A 348 10.13 -1.28 -9.89
C GLY A 348 11.56 -0.84 -9.59
N LEU A 349 11.78 0.43 -9.21
CA LEU A 349 13.09 0.91 -8.76
C LEU A 349 13.59 0.15 -7.53
N LEU A 350 12.73 -0.06 -6.52
CA LEU A 350 13.08 -0.80 -5.31
C LEU A 350 13.39 -2.27 -5.63
N GLU A 351 12.62 -2.91 -6.50
CA GLU A 351 12.87 -4.30 -6.93
C GLU A 351 14.22 -4.44 -7.67
N LEU A 352 14.59 -3.45 -8.47
CA LEU A 352 15.92 -3.41 -9.11
C LEU A 352 17.06 -3.22 -8.10
N LEU A 353 16.83 -2.43 -7.05
CA LEU A 353 17.81 -2.21 -5.97
C LEU A 353 17.94 -3.42 -5.03
N GLU A 354 16.86 -4.19 -4.85
CA GLU A 354 16.84 -5.44 -4.09
C GLU A 354 17.52 -6.58 -4.84
N ASN A 355 17.51 -6.60 -6.17
CA ASN A 355 18.14 -7.65 -6.97
C ASN A 355 19.67 -7.48 -7.09
N SER A 356 20.44 -8.54 -6.82
CA SER A 356 21.91 -8.51 -6.86
C SER A 356 22.50 -8.50 -8.28
N LYS A 357 21.70 -8.86 -9.30
CA LYS A 357 22.12 -8.88 -10.71
C LYS A 357 21.31 -7.86 -11.51
N PHE A 358 21.99 -6.83 -12.00
CA PHE A 358 21.38 -5.83 -12.88
C PHE A 358 21.01 -6.46 -14.22
N ASN A 359 19.71 -6.59 -14.49
CA ASN A 359 19.20 -7.07 -15.76
C ASN A 359 18.60 -5.87 -16.51
N TRP A 360 19.21 -5.49 -17.64
CA TRP A 360 18.80 -4.34 -18.44
C TRP A 360 17.36 -4.47 -18.95
N LYS A 361 16.95 -5.68 -19.35
CA LYS A 361 15.59 -5.95 -19.82
C LYS A 361 14.57 -5.71 -18.70
N ASN A 362 14.83 -6.25 -17.52
CA ASN A 362 13.98 -6.03 -16.36
C ASN A 362 13.98 -4.55 -15.92
N SER A 363 15.10 -3.84 -16.11
CA SER A 363 15.20 -2.41 -15.78
C SER A 363 14.32 -1.56 -16.69
N ILE A 364 14.28 -1.90 -17.98
CA ILE A 364 13.41 -1.22 -18.95
C ILE A 364 11.94 -1.48 -18.61
N GLU A 365 11.58 -2.74 -18.39
CA GLU A 365 10.19 -3.15 -18.17
C GLU A 365 9.63 -2.66 -16.82
N ALA A 366 10.42 -2.78 -15.74
CA ALA A 366 9.95 -2.46 -14.39
C ALA A 366 10.05 -0.96 -14.04
N PHE A 367 10.97 -0.21 -14.64
CA PHE A 367 11.26 1.17 -14.23
C PHE A 367 11.21 2.19 -15.38
N ILE A 368 12.00 2.01 -16.44
CA ILE A 368 12.19 3.06 -17.47
C ILE A 368 10.90 3.31 -18.25
N LEU A 369 10.24 2.26 -18.76
CA LEU A 369 9.01 2.42 -19.56
C LEU A 369 7.88 3.06 -18.75
N PRO A 370 7.56 2.61 -17.52
CA PRO A 370 6.59 3.31 -16.67
C PRO A 370 6.94 4.76 -16.37
N LEU A 371 8.24 5.08 -16.21
CA LEU A 371 8.70 6.45 -15.93
C LEU A 371 8.50 7.37 -17.14
N VAL A 372 8.81 6.89 -18.35
CA VAL A 372 8.59 7.65 -19.60
C VAL A 372 7.11 7.95 -19.79
N ILE A 373 6.25 6.95 -19.54
CA ILE A 373 4.79 7.13 -19.62
C ILE A 373 4.33 8.15 -18.58
N PHE A 374 4.85 8.10 -17.35
CA PHE A 374 4.54 9.08 -16.31
C PHE A 374 4.91 10.50 -16.74
N ILE A 375 6.15 10.73 -17.19
CA ILE A 375 6.61 12.05 -17.63
C ILE A 375 5.75 12.56 -18.79
N THR A 376 5.45 11.70 -19.77
CA THR A 376 4.60 12.05 -20.91
C THR A 376 3.20 12.48 -20.47
N THR A 377 2.56 11.68 -19.60
CA THR A 377 1.22 11.99 -19.08
C THR A 377 1.19 13.25 -18.21
N LEU A 378 2.27 13.54 -17.47
CA LEU A 378 2.40 14.74 -16.67
C LEU A 378 2.55 16.00 -17.55
N VAL A 379 3.38 15.92 -18.60
CA VAL A 379 3.55 17.02 -19.56
C VAL A 379 2.25 17.30 -20.31
N ILE A 380 1.57 16.27 -20.81
CA ILE A 380 0.27 16.44 -21.49
C ILE A 380 -0.76 17.05 -20.53
N ASN A 381 -0.75 16.67 -19.25
CA ASN A 381 -1.65 17.27 -18.26
C ASN A 381 -1.40 18.77 -18.09
N ILE A 382 -0.14 19.17 -17.88
CA ILE A 382 0.24 20.58 -17.73
C ILE A 382 -0.13 21.38 -18.98
N LEU A 383 0.07 20.81 -20.18
CA LEU A 383 -0.33 21.45 -21.43
C LEU A 383 -1.85 21.59 -21.55
N SER A 384 -2.60 20.53 -21.24
CA SER A 384 -4.08 20.54 -21.26
C SER A 384 -4.65 21.60 -20.32
N ILE A 385 -4.08 21.76 -19.13
CA ILE A 385 -4.46 22.80 -18.17
C ILE A 385 -4.16 24.19 -18.71
N LYS A 386 -3.00 24.39 -19.36
CA LYS A 386 -2.60 25.70 -19.89
C LYS A 386 -3.44 26.12 -21.11
N SER A 387 -3.82 25.17 -21.96
CA SER A 387 -4.56 25.43 -23.20
C SER A 387 -6.08 25.33 -23.05
N ASP A 388 -6.57 24.93 -21.87
CA ASP A 388 -7.99 24.60 -21.60
C ASP A 388 -8.59 23.66 -22.66
N ASP A 389 -7.77 22.72 -23.15
CA ASP A 389 -8.12 21.83 -24.25
C ASP A 389 -8.52 20.44 -23.73
N ASN A 390 -9.82 20.16 -23.86
CA ASN A 390 -10.42 18.88 -23.48
C ASN A 390 -9.88 17.69 -24.30
N SER A 391 -9.38 17.91 -25.52
CA SER A 391 -8.85 16.83 -26.36
C SER A 391 -7.54 16.26 -25.81
N LEU A 392 -6.65 17.13 -25.31
CA LEU A 392 -5.39 16.73 -24.67
C LEU A 392 -5.63 15.95 -23.37
N TYR A 393 -6.67 16.30 -22.61
CA TYR A 393 -7.07 15.55 -21.43
C TYR A 393 -7.51 14.12 -21.79
N ILE A 394 -8.33 13.96 -22.83
CA ILE A 394 -8.79 12.64 -23.30
C ILE A 394 -7.61 11.78 -23.77
N ILE A 395 -6.67 12.37 -24.51
CA ILE A 395 -5.44 11.69 -24.94
C ILE A 395 -4.62 11.22 -23.72
N ASN A 396 -4.43 12.10 -22.74
CA ASN A 396 -3.70 11.79 -21.51
C ASN A 396 -4.34 10.60 -20.75
N PHE A 397 -5.65 10.67 -20.59
CA PHE A 397 -6.44 9.67 -19.90
C PHE A 397 -6.45 8.32 -20.64
N ALA A 398 -6.51 8.35 -21.98
CA ALA A 398 -6.42 7.16 -22.81
C ALA A 398 -5.05 6.47 -22.68
N ILE A 399 -3.95 7.22 -22.68
CA ILE A 399 -2.59 6.69 -22.48
C ILE A 399 -2.50 5.96 -21.14
N LEU A 400 -2.96 6.59 -20.05
CA LEU A 400 -2.96 5.98 -18.71
C LEU A 400 -3.76 4.69 -18.67
N ILE A 401 -4.94 4.66 -19.29
CA ILE A 401 -5.80 3.47 -19.27
C ILE A 401 -5.22 2.35 -20.12
N LEU A 402 -4.72 2.65 -21.32
CA LEU A 402 -4.04 1.66 -22.15
C LEU A 402 -2.85 1.03 -21.41
N PHE A 403 -2.06 1.83 -20.71
CA PHE A 403 -0.97 1.33 -19.87
C PHE A 403 -1.47 0.40 -18.76
N TRP A 404 -2.49 0.79 -18.01
CA TRP A 404 -3.02 -0.03 -16.91
C TRP A 404 -3.70 -1.32 -17.39
N VAL A 405 -4.43 -1.26 -18.52
CA VAL A 405 -5.02 -2.44 -19.17
C VAL A 405 -3.92 -3.38 -19.64
N PHE A 406 -2.88 -2.85 -20.30
CA PHE A 406 -1.73 -3.63 -20.73
C PHE A 406 -1.05 -4.33 -19.55
N ILE A 407 -0.73 -3.60 -18.47
CA ILE A 407 -0.15 -4.19 -17.25
C ILE A 407 -1.09 -5.22 -16.62
N GLY A 408 -2.40 -4.96 -16.59
CA GLY A 408 -3.40 -5.87 -16.02
C GLY A 408 -3.47 -7.19 -16.77
N ILE A 409 -3.46 -7.14 -18.11
CA ILE A 409 -3.42 -8.30 -18.99
C ILE A 409 -2.07 -9.01 -18.86
N TRP A 410 -0.97 -8.27 -18.95
CA TRP A 410 0.39 -8.80 -18.86
C TRP A 410 0.63 -9.57 -17.56
N ASN A 411 0.24 -8.99 -16.41
CA ASN A 411 0.34 -9.65 -15.11
C ASN A 411 -0.54 -10.89 -14.96
N LYS A 412 -1.58 -11.03 -15.77
CA LYS A 412 -2.44 -12.22 -15.80
C LYS A 412 -1.82 -13.35 -16.63
N PHE A 413 -1.11 -13.01 -17.71
CA PHE A 413 -0.57 -13.99 -18.65
C PHE A 413 0.91 -14.35 -18.44
N PHE A 414 1.73 -13.41 -17.95
CA PHE A 414 3.20 -13.55 -17.94
C PHE A 414 3.84 -13.51 -16.54
N SER A 415 3.08 -13.18 -15.48
CA SER A 415 3.56 -13.30 -14.10
C SER A 415 3.31 -14.71 -13.56
N LYS A 416 4.16 -15.65 -13.99
CA LYS A 416 4.42 -16.91 -13.30
C LYS A 416 5.87 -16.95 -12.86
#